data_AF-A0A4U3AKQ7-F1
#
_entry.id   AF-A0A4U3AKQ7-F1
#
_cell.length_a   1.000
_cell.length_b   1.000
_cell.length_c   1.000
_cell.angle_alpha   90.00
_cell.angle_beta   90.00
_cell.angle_gamma   90.00
#
_symmetry.space_group_name_H-M   'P 1'
#
loop_
_entity.id
_entity.type
_entity.pdbx_description
1 polymer ?
#
loop_
_entity_poly.entity_id
_entity_poly.type
_entity_poly.pdbx_seq_one_letter_code
_entity_poly.pdbx_strand_id
1 'polypeptide(L)'
;VQLIEGDGVELLPSIIEQISEDTVICIFHTHVANQMSEQVKHKLEKQIQEIGAKRDVFHLYNNMWDWDLHIDYYINENEYRETVGETEGHGRWFSWKLGDRTLC
;
A
#
# COMPACT_ATOMS: atom_id res chain seq x y z
N VAL A 1 -6.60 -8.75 17.30
CA VAL A 1 -6.28 -7.46 16.64
C VAL A 1 -5.50 -6.63 17.63
N GLN A 2 -4.35 -6.11 17.22
CA GLN A 2 -3.54 -5.17 18.00
C GLN A 2 -3.72 -3.79 17.36
N LEU A 3 -3.93 -2.76 18.19
CA LEU A 3 -4.03 -1.37 17.74
C LEU A 3 -2.82 -0.63 18.28
N ILE A 4 -2.18 0.15 17.42
CA ILE A 4 -0.97 0.93 17.74
C ILE A 4 -1.29 2.38 17.41
N GLU A 5 -1.11 3.28 18.37
CA GLU A 5 -1.31 4.71 18.19
C GLU A 5 0.02 5.39 17.82
N GLY A 6 -0.02 6.27 16.82
CA GLY A 6 1.13 7.08 16.39
C GLY A 6 1.08 7.41 14.91
N ASP A 7 2.20 7.94 14.39
CA ASP A 7 2.36 8.19 12.96
C ASP A 7 2.65 6.86 12.24
N GLY A 8 1.69 6.41 11.42
CA GLY A 8 1.80 5.13 10.72
C GLY A 8 2.98 5.03 9.76
N VAL A 9 3.42 6.15 9.17
CA VAL A 9 4.59 6.17 8.25
C VAL A 9 5.88 6.10 9.06
N GLU A 10 5.98 6.79 10.18
CA GLU A 10 7.16 6.70 11.06
C GLU A 10 7.31 5.34 11.73
N LEU A 11 6.19 4.73 12.13
CA LEU A 11 6.17 3.46 12.84
C LEU A 11 6.33 2.24 11.91
N LEU A 12 6.10 2.39 10.61
CA LEU A 12 6.07 1.27 9.66
C LEU A 12 7.32 0.36 9.73
N PRO A 13 8.57 0.88 9.73
CA PRO A 13 9.76 0.01 9.76
C PRO A 13 9.85 -0.83 11.04
N SER A 14 9.60 -0.23 12.21
CA SER A 14 9.72 -0.91 13.50
C SER A 14 8.61 -1.94 13.72
N ILE A 15 7.43 -1.72 13.15
CA ILE A 15 6.34 -2.71 13.15
C ILE A 15 6.74 -3.91 12.30
N ILE A 16 7.30 -3.70 11.11
CA ILE A 16 7.67 -4.78 10.19
C ILE A 16 8.80 -5.64 10.75
N GLU A 17 9.75 -5.05 11.46
CA GLU A 17 10.82 -5.79 12.17
C GLU A 17 10.28 -6.79 13.21
N GLN A 18 9.07 -6.57 13.73
CA GLN A 18 8.43 -7.48 14.69
C GLN A 18 7.64 -8.62 14.01
N ILE A 19 7.46 -8.54 12.70
CA ILE A 19 6.69 -9.52 11.92
C ILE A 19 7.63 -10.60 11.39
N SER A 20 7.26 -11.86 11.62
CA SER A 20 8.03 -13.04 11.21
C SER A 20 8.40 -13.01 9.72
N GLU A 21 9.66 -13.34 9.39
CA GLU A 21 10.21 -13.28 8.02
C GLU A 21 9.54 -14.25 7.03
N ASP A 22 8.88 -15.30 7.53
CA ASP A 22 8.15 -16.31 6.74
C ASP A 22 6.75 -15.85 6.30
N THR A 23 6.35 -14.62 6.63
CA THR A 23 5.06 -14.04 6.24
C THR A 23 5.22 -12.94 5.19
N VAL A 24 4.20 -12.76 4.36
CA VAL A 24 4.14 -11.62 3.43
C VAL A 24 3.52 -10.42 4.14
N ILE A 25 4.09 -9.24 3.94
CA ILE A 25 3.57 -7.99 4.51
C ILE A 25 2.54 -7.38 3.56
N CYS A 26 1.34 -7.05 4.08
CA CYS A 26 0.32 -6.31 3.34
C CYS A 26 0.05 -4.97 4.01
N ILE A 27 0.46 -3.89 3.35
CA ILE A 27 0.19 -2.51 3.76
C ILE A 27 -1.00 -2.03 2.93
N PHE A 28 -2.05 -1.53 3.58
CA PHE A 28 -3.19 -1.00 2.83
C PHE A 28 -3.71 0.28 3.46
N HIS A 29 -4.15 1.20 2.61
CA HIS A 29 -4.88 2.38 3.03
C HIS A 29 -5.73 2.93 1.89
N THR A 30 -6.97 3.29 2.18
CA THR A 30 -7.87 3.88 1.19
C THR A 30 -8.47 5.18 1.71
N HIS A 31 -8.61 6.17 0.85
CA HIS A 31 -9.25 7.47 1.11
C HIS A 31 -8.57 8.38 2.14
N VAL A 32 -7.37 8.02 2.62
CA VAL A 32 -6.63 8.79 3.64
C VAL A 32 -5.38 9.49 3.10
N ALA A 33 -4.78 8.98 2.02
CA ALA A 33 -3.51 9.49 1.50
C ALA A 33 -3.60 10.93 0.95
N ASN A 34 -4.80 11.41 0.59
CA ASN A 34 -5.03 12.82 0.23
C ASN A 34 -4.82 13.79 1.41
N GLN A 35 -4.76 13.30 2.65
CA GLN A 35 -4.40 14.09 3.83
C GLN A 35 -2.89 14.11 4.10
N MET A 36 -2.11 13.32 3.38
CA MET A 36 -0.65 13.30 3.49
C MET A 36 -0.04 14.39 2.63
N SER A 37 0.97 15.08 3.16
CA SER A 37 1.82 15.93 2.32
C SER A 37 2.59 15.08 1.31
N GLU A 38 3.01 15.68 0.22
CA GLU A 38 3.83 15.03 -0.81
C GLU A 38 5.12 14.42 -0.23
N GLN A 39 5.73 15.10 0.75
CA GLN A 39 6.93 14.59 1.43
C GLN A 39 6.64 13.32 2.23
N VAL A 40 5.47 13.22 2.87
CA VAL A 40 5.04 12.02 3.62
C VAL A 40 4.74 10.88 2.65
N LYS A 41 4.12 11.16 1.50
CA LYS A 41 3.87 10.16 0.45
C LYS A 41 5.16 9.54 -0.06
N HIS A 42 6.13 10.37 -0.45
CA HIS A 42 7.44 9.88 -0.89
C HIS A 42 8.21 9.15 0.21
N LYS A 43 8.07 9.57 1.46
CA LYS A 43 8.67 8.85 2.59
C LYS A 43 8.10 7.44 2.72
N LEU A 44 6.78 7.30 2.65
CA LEU A 44 6.10 6.01 2.69
C LEU A 44 6.56 5.10 1.55
N GLU A 45 6.55 5.59 0.30
CA GLU A 45 7.02 4.83 -0.86
C GLU A 45 8.46 4.34 -0.68
N LYS A 46 9.36 5.23 -0.23
CA LYS A 46 10.76 4.90 0.00
C LYS A 46 10.92 3.80 1.05
N GLN A 47 10.20 3.91 2.17
CA GLN A 47 10.24 2.88 3.22
C GLN A 47 9.75 1.54 2.68
N ILE A 48 8.64 1.52 1.93
CA ILE A 48 8.09 0.30 1.32
C ILE A 48 9.09 -0.32 0.34
N GLN A 49 9.77 0.49 -0.47
CA GLN A 49 10.83 0.03 -1.36
C GLN A 49 12.01 -0.60 -0.58
N GLU A 50 12.45 0.04 0.50
CA GLU A 50 13.51 -0.48 1.37
C GLU A 50 13.12 -1.80 2.07
N ILE A 51 11.84 -1.99 2.37
CA ILE A 51 11.27 -3.25 2.88
C ILE A 51 11.24 -4.30 1.76
N GLY A 52 10.78 -3.92 0.57
CA GLY A 52 10.66 -4.79 -0.60
C GLY A 52 12.00 -5.34 -1.11
N ALA A 53 13.08 -4.62 -0.86
CA ALA A 53 14.45 -5.10 -1.12
C ALA A 53 14.91 -6.20 -0.15
N LYS A 54 14.16 -6.47 0.94
CA LYS A 54 14.53 -7.45 1.98
C LYS A 54 13.56 -8.62 2.06
N ARG A 55 12.28 -8.40 1.73
CA ARG A 55 11.21 -9.40 1.83
C ARG A 55 10.01 -9.00 0.98
N ASP A 56 9.16 -9.98 0.70
CA ASP A 56 7.94 -9.76 -0.07
C ASP A 56 6.97 -8.83 0.68
N VAL A 57 6.49 -7.79 -0.01
CA VAL A 57 5.57 -6.78 0.52
C VAL A 57 4.62 -6.30 -0.56
N PHE A 58 3.37 -6.05 -0.17
CA PHE A 58 2.32 -5.49 -1.00
C PHE A 58 1.81 -4.18 -0.39
N HIS A 59 1.54 -3.20 -1.24
CA HIS A 59 0.99 -1.90 -0.89
C HIS A 59 -0.27 -1.63 -1.72
N LEU A 60 -1.44 -1.75 -1.10
CA LEU A 60 -2.74 -1.50 -1.73
C LEU A 60 -3.24 -0.11 -1.34
N TYR A 61 -3.39 0.80 -2.31
CA TYR A 61 -3.71 2.19 -2.02
C TYR A 61 -4.49 2.91 -3.11
N ASN A 62 -5.14 4.01 -2.74
CA ASN A 62 -5.57 5.08 -3.64
C ASN A 62 -5.15 6.44 -3.04
N ASN A 63 -5.37 7.53 -3.78
CA ASN A 63 -5.15 8.91 -3.32
C ASN A 63 -3.69 9.30 -3.02
N MET A 64 -2.71 8.48 -3.44
CA MET A 64 -1.29 8.86 -3.40
C MET A 64 -0.99 9.86 -4.52
N TRP A 65 -1.19 9.48 -5.77
CA TRP A 65 -0.84 10.30 -6.94
C TRP A 65 -2.02 10.54 -7.87
N ASP A 66 -2.98 9.62 -7.89
CA ASP A 66 -4.26 9.74 -8.58
C ASP A 66 -5.38 9.13 -7.71
N TRP A 67 -6.54 8.89 -8.33
CA TRP A 67 -7.77 8.45 -7.67
C TRP A 67 -8.00 6.93 -7.79
N ASP A 68 -7.20 6.26 -8.61
CA ASP A 68 -7.37 4.85 -8.88
C ASP A 68 -6.85 4.01 -7.71
N LEU A 69 -7.34 2.78 -7.64
CA LEU A 69 -6.82 1.77 -6.72
C LEU A 69 -5.60 1.12 -7.37
N HIS A 70 -4.47 1.17 -6.68
CA HIS A 70 -3.21 0.59 -7.10
C HIS A 70 -2.77 -0.48 -6.13
N ILE A 71 -2.05 -1.47 -6.66
CA ILE A 71 -1.23 -2.38 -5.89
C ILE A 71 0.21 -2.30 -6.39
N ASP A 72 1.11 -1.88 -5.50
CA ASP A 72 2.54 -1.98 -5.72
C ASP A 72 3.05 -3.14 -4.89
N TYR A 73 3.92 -3.98 -5.45
CA TYR A 73 4.42 -5.13 -4.74
C TYR A 73 5.84 -5.53 -5.12
N TYR A 74 6.51 -6.16 -4.17
CA TYR A 74 7.85 -6.68 -4.31
C TYR A 74 7.81 -8.18 -4.07
N ILE A 75 8.30 -8.96 -5.03
CA ILE A 75 8.43 -10.41 -4.92
C ILE A 75 9.81 -10.81 -5.42
N ASN A 76 10.58 -11.52 -4.59
CA ASN A 76 11.98 -11.86 -4.90
C ASN A 76 12.77 -10.61 -5.36
N GLU A 77 12.67 -9.51 -4.61
CA GLU A 77 13.37 -8.23 -4.86
C GLU A 77 12.97 -7.49 -6.15
N ASN A 78 12.01 -8.02 -6.94
CA ASN A 78 11.51 -7.36 -8.14
C ASN A 78 10.27 -6.52 -7.82
N GLU A 79 10.25 -5.29 -8.32
CA GLU A 79 9.15 -4.35 -8.15
C GLU A 79 8.12 -4.47 -9.27
N TYR A 80 6.84 -4.44 -8.89
CA TYR A 80 5.69 -4.45 -9.79
C TYR A 80 4.70 -3.39 -9.33
N ARG A 81 4.00 -2.79 -10.30
CA ARG A 81 2.98 -1.76 -10.05
C ARG A 81 1.80 -1.99 -10.96
N GLU A 82 0.61 -2.08 -10.40
CA GLU A 82 -0.61 -2.32 -11.15
C GLU A 82 -1.75 -1.41 -10.70
N THR A 83 -2.46 -0.83 -11.66
CA THR A 83 -3.75 -0.17 -11.42
C THR A 83 -4.84 -1.22 -11.45
N VAL A 84 -5.40 -1.53 -10.28
CA VAL A 84 -6.32 -2.66 -10.07
C VAL A 84 -7.78 -2.25 -9.99
N GLY A 85 -8.10 -0.96 -10.05
CA GLY A 85 -9.50 -0.56 -9.97
C GLY A 85 -9.72 0.94 -9.85
N GLU A 86 -11.00 1.29 -9.74
CA GLU A 86 -11.45 2.64 -9.42
C GLU A 86 -12.13 2.59 -8.05
N THR A 87 -12.08 3.69 -7.32
CA THR A 87 -12.76 3.81 -6.02
C THR A 87 -13.73 4.96 -6.03
N GLU A 88 -14.89 4.78 -5.40
CA GLU A 88 -15.77 5.90 -5.10
C GLU A 88 -15.21 6.69 -3.90
N GLY A 89 -15.26 8.02 -3.95
CA GLY A 89 -14.57 8.90 -2.99
C GLY A 89 -14.95 8.74 -1.50
N HIS A 90 -16.05 8.05 -1.19
CA HIS A 90 -16.49 7.72 0.17
C HIS A 90 -16.41 6.22 0.49
N GLY A 91 -15.68 5.44 -0.32
CA GLY A 91 -15.46 4.01 -0.11
C GLY A 91 -16.73 3.18 -0.25
N ARG A 92 -17.76 3.68 -0.95
CA ARG A 92 -19.03 2.96 -1.12
C ARG A 92 -18.89 1.72 -2.00
N TRP A 93 -18.03 1.81 -3.01
CA TRP A 93 -17.72 0.73 -3.92
C TRP A 93 -16.31 0.93 -4.49
N PHE A 94 -15.73 -0.16 -4.97
CA PHE A 94 -14.55 -0.14 -5.81
C PHE A 94 -14.76 -1.13 -6.95
N SER A 95 -14.21 -0.82 -8.12
CA SER A 95 -14.10 -1.79 -9.20
C SER A 95 -12.82 -2.58 -9.04
N TRP A 96 -12.78 -3.76 -9.62
CA TRP A 96 -11.63 -4.65 -9.62
C TRP A 96 -11.32 -5.09 -11.05
N LYS A 97 -10.17 -4.65 -11.56
CA LYS A 97 -9.64 -4.99 -12.88
C LYS A 97 -8.76 -6.23 -12.72
N LEU A 98 -9.36 -7.41 -12.84
CA LEU A 98 -8.62 -8.69 -12.86
C LEU A 98 -8.44 -9.16 -14.31
N GLY A 99 -7.23 -8.97 -14.85
CA GLY A 99 -6.97 -9.22 -16.27
C GLY A 99 -7.87 -8.36 -17.17
N ASP A 100 -8.36 -8.92 -18.28
CA ASP A 100 -9.21 -8.18 -19.24
C ASP A 100 -10.66 -7.94 -18.76
N ARG A 101 -10.96 -8.18 -17.48
CA ARG A 101 -12.33 -8.07 -16.94
C ARG A 101 -12.39 -7.08 -15.78
N THR A 102 -13.26 -6.09 -15.92
CA THR A 102 -13.67 -5.22 -14.82
C THR A 102 -14.86 -5.86 -14.10
N LEU A 103 -14.69 -6.12 -12.80
CA LEU A 103 -15.75 -6.51 -11.87
C LEU A 103 -16.14 -5.26 -11.07
N CYS A 104 -17.42 -4.93 -10.99
CA CYS A 104 -17.94 -3.77 -10.25
C CYS A 104 -18.94 -4.22 -9.20
#